data_AF-A0A6H0ZV32-F1
#
_entry.id   AF-A0A6H0ZV32-F1
#
_cell.length_a   1.000
_cell.length_b   1.000
_cell.length_c   1.000
_cell.angle_alpha   90.00
_cell.angle_beta   90.00
_cell.angle_gamma   90.00
#
_symmetry.space_group_name_H-M   'P 1'
#
loop_
_entity.id
_entity.type
_entity.pdbx_description
1 polymer ?
#
loop_
_entity_poly.entity_id
_entity_poly.type
_entity_poly.pdbx_seq_one_letter_code
_entity_poly.pdbx_strand_id
1 'polypeptide(L)'
;MAGNKNSGRLPFAPSDDDRNKVRVLRASGMSQEAIAEAIGISVKTLVVHFSADMEIASAKVTADILMARYSEAMKGNVTAQNKMLEQVGAVKAQEKRAPKPEKMGKKQEQKLAAHSVGGRFATPSAPKLIVSND
;
A
#
# COMPACT_ATOMS: atom_id res chain seq x y z
N MET A 1 8.29 -24.93 -48.50
CA MET A 1 7.15 -24.57 -47.63
C MET A 1 6.84 -23.09 -47.85
N ALA A 2 5.78 -22.78 -48.58
CA ALA A 2 5.39 -21.41 -48.88
C ALA A 2 4.80 -20.75 -47.62
N GLY A 3 5.44 -19.71 -47.10
CA GLY A 3 4.91 -18.91 -45.99
C GLY A 3 3.61 -18.23 -46.41
N ASN A 4 2.54 -18.46 -45.65
CA ASN A 4 1.24 -17.85 -45.91
C ASN A 4 1.33 -16.33 -45.75
N LYS A 5 1.02 -15.60 -46.83
CA LYS A 5 1.10 -14.13 -46.95
C LYS A 5 0.08 -13.38 -46.06
N ASN A 6 -0.74 -14.11 -45.30
CA ASN A 6 -1.74 -13.60 -44.37
C ASN A 6 -1.37 -13.77 -42.88
N SER A 7 -0.15 -14.20 -42.54
CA SER A 7 0.25 -14.30 -41.14
C SER A 7 0.78 -12.95 -40.63
N GLY A 8 -0.13 -12.11 -40.10
CA GLY A 8 0.25 -10.91 -39.36
C GLY A 8 1.12 -11.24 -38.14
N ARG A 9 1.71 -10.21 -37.51
CA ARG A 9 2.49 -10.36 -36.27
C ARG A 9 1.65 -11.11 -35.24
N LEU A 10 2.17 -12.21 -34.72
CA LEU A 10 1.50 -13.01 -33.68
C LEU A 10 1.16 -12.12 -32.47
N PRO A 11 0.02 -12.39 -31.81
CA PRO A 11 -0.34 -11.69 -30.58
C PRO A 11 0.74 -11.91 -29.52
N PHE A 12 0.97 -10.91 -28.68
CA PHE A 12 1.92 -11.03 -27.58
C PHE A 12 1.41 -12.06 -26.56
N ALA A 13 2.27 -13.00 -26.18
CA ALA A 13 2.00 -14.00 -25.17
C ALA A 13 3.00 -13.80 -24.01
N PRO A 14 2.53 -13.39 -22.80
CA PRO A 14 3.41 -13.17 -21.66
C PRO A 14 4.02 -14.47 -21.16
N SER A 15 5.34 -14.53 -21.02
CA SER A 15 6.05 -15.62 -20.34
C SER A 15 6.13 -15.37 -18.83
N ASP A 16 6.40 -16.42 -18.05
CA ASP A 16 6.62 -16.29 -16.60
C ASP A 16 7.84 -15.42 -16.27
N ASP A 17 8.87 -15.47 -17.10
CA ASP A 17 10.05 -14.60 -16.98
C ASP A 17 9.69 -13.14 -17.20
N ASP A 18 8.80 -12.84 -18.15
CA ASP A 18 8.32 -11.47 -18.37
C ASP A 18 7.50 -10.99 -17.19
N ARG A 19 6.64 -11.84 -16.61
CA ARG A 19 5.88 -11.50 -15.40
C ARG A 19 6.81 -11.18 -14.24
N ASN A 20 7.84 -11.99 -14.04
CA ASN A 20 8.84 -11.76 -13.00
C ASN A 20 9.60 -10.44 -13.23
N LYS A 21 10.02 -10.16 -14.47
CA LYS A 21 10.63 -8.88 -14.83
C LYS A 21 9.70 -7.70 -14.53
N VAL A 22 8.44 -7.75 -14.96
CA VAL A 22 7.47 -6.68 -14.68
C VAL A 22 7.31 -6.44 -13.19
N ARG A 23 7.18 -7.51 -12.38
CA ARG A 23 7.08 -7.38 -10.92
C ARG A 23 8.31 -6.71 -10.32
N VAL A 24 9.51 -7.12 -10.71
CA VAL A 24 10.77 -6.53 -10.20
C VAL A 24 10.88 -5.05 -10.57
N LEU A 25 10.63 -4.70 -11.84
CA LEU A 25 10.72 -3.32 -12.31
C LEU A 25 9.63 -2.43 -11.68
N ARG A 26 8.42 -2.97 -11.48
CA ARG A 26 7.35 -2.24 -10.80
C ARG A 26 7.65 -2.04 -9.32
N ALA A 27 8.18 -3.05 -8.64
CA ALA A 27 8.56 -2.98 -7.23
C ALA A 27 9.71 -1.98 -6.98
N SER A 28 10.59 -1.75 -7.95
CA SER A 28 11.63 -0.72 -7.86
C SER A 28 11.13 0.71 -8.08
N GLY A 29 9.85 0.87 -8.43
CA GLY A 29 9.21 2.17 -8.62
C GLY A 29 9.22 2.71 -10.05
N MET A 30 9.56 1.88 -11.06
CA MET A 30 9.51 2.33 -12.46
C MET A 30 8.07 2.63 -12.93
N SER A 31 7.95 3.61 -13.82
CA SER A 31 6.68 3.95 -14.48
C SER A 31 6.30 2.88 -15.51
N GLN A 32 5.02 2.84 -15.89
CA GLN A 32 4.54 1.85 -16.86
C GLN A 32 5.16 2.05 -18.25
N GLU A 33 5.45 3.29 -18.62
CA GLU A 33 6.11 3.66 -19.87
C GLU A 33 7.53 3.09 -19.91
N ALA A 34 8.32 3.31 -18.86
CA ALA A 34 9.68 2.80 -18.75
C ALA A 34 9.72 1.26 -18.73
N ILE A 35 8.76 0.62 -18.05
CA ILE A 35 8.64 -0.84 -18.04
C ILE A 35 8.30 -1.37 -19.45
N ALA A 36 7.35 -0.74 -20.13
CA ALA A 36 6.96 -1.13 -21.47
C ALA A 36 8.13 -0.99 -22.47
N GLU A 37 8.91 0.08 -22.37
CA GLU A 37 10.13 0.30 -23.15
C GLU A 37 11.19 -0.76 -22.84
N ALA A 38 11.44 -1.06 -21.56
CA ALA A 38 12.41 -2.07 -21.14
C ALA A 38 12.08 -3.50 -21.62
N ILE A 39 10.79 -3.80 -21.79
CA ILE A 39 10.30 -5.11 -22.27
C ILE A 39 10.13 -5.12 -23.81
N GLY A 40 10.05 -3.95 -24.44
CA GLY A 40 9.82 -3.82 -25.88
C GLY A 40 8.37 -4.05 -26.29
N ILE A 41 7.41 -3.66 -25.45
CA ILE A 41 5.96 -3.75 -25.73
C ILE A 41 5.29 -2.37 -25.60
N SER A 42 4.06 -2.26 -26.10
CA SER A 42 3.27 -1.04 -25.85
C SER A 42 2.75 -1.01 -24.41
N VAL A 43 2.54 0.18 -23.85
CA VAL A 43 1.91 0.35 -22.52
C VAL A 43 0.54 -0.33 -22.47
N LYS A 44 -0.24 -0.28 -23.57
CA LYS A 44 -1.53 -0.96 -23.67
C LYS A 44 -1.38 -2.48 -23.51
N THR A 45 -0.37 -3.07 -24.15
CA THR A 45 -0.06 -4.51 -24.01
C THR A 45 0.38 -4.83 -22.57
N LEU A 46 1.16 -3.95 -21.94
CA LEU A 46 1.59 -4.12 -20.55
C LEU A 46 0.38 -4.20 -19.60
N VAL A 47 -0.55 -3.24 -19.71
CA VAL A 47 -1.75 -3.18 -18.85
C VAL A 47 -2.66 -4.39 -19.06
N VAL A 48 -2.84 -4.84 -20.31
CA VAL A 48 -3.71 -5.99 -20.61
C VAL A 48 -3.19 -7.29 -20.00
N HIS A 49 -1.88 -7.53 -20.05
CA HIS A 49 -1.30 -8.83 -19.66
C HIS A 49 -0.74 -8.87 -18.24
N PHE A 50 -0.33 -7.72 -17.69
CA PHE A 50 0.44 -7.66 -16.44
C PHE A 50 -0.15 -6.74 -15.37
N SER A 51 -1.42 -6.32 -15.49
CA SER A 51 -2.09 -5.49 -14.47
C SER A 51 -2.02 -6.12 -13.07
N ALA A 52 -2.44 -7.38 -12.94
CA ALA A 52 -2.39 -8.12 -11.68
C ALA A 52 -0.96 -8.26 -11.15
N ASP A 53 0.02 -8.47 -12.04
CA ASP A 53 1.42 -8.58 -11.67
C ASP A 53 1.97 -7.26 -11.11
N MET A 54 1.55 -6.12 -11.66
CA MET A 54 1.94 -4.80 -11.18
C MET A 54 1.32 -4.45 -9.82
N GLU A 55 0.11 -4.92 -9.55
CA GLU A 55 -0.58 -4.70 -8.26
C GLU A 55 0.12 -5.44 -7.11
N ILE A 56 0.51 -6.70 -7.35
CA ILE A 56 1.17 -7.53 -6.34
C ILE A 56 2.69 -7.37 -6.30
N ALA A 57 3.27 -6.62 -7.24
CA ALA A 57 4.71 -6.52 -7.49
C ALA A 57 5.53 -6.29 -6.22
N SER A 58 5.20 -5.25 -5.45
CA SER A 58 5.96 -4.86 -4.26
C SER A 58 5.94 -5.95 -3.19
N ALA A 59 4.75 -6.47 -2.87
CA ALA A 59 4.58 -7.53 -1.89
C ALA A 59 5.31 -8.82 -2.31
N LYS A 60 5.16 -9.22 -3.57
CA LYS A 60 5.73 -10.46 -4.08
C LYS A 60 7.26 -10.41 -4.12
N VAL A 61 7.83 -9.34 -4.67
CA VAL A 61 9.29 -9.15 -4.73
C VAL A 61 9.89 -9.03 -3.33
N THR A 62 9.22 -8.32 -2.42
CA THR A 62 9.67 -8.23 -1.02
C THR A 62 9.68 -9.60 -0.34
N ALA A 63 8.64 -10.41 -0.54
CA ALA A 63 8.58 -11.76 -0.01
C ALA A 63 9.70 -12.65 -0.56
N ASP A 64 9.93 -12.61 -1.87
CA ASP A 64 10.97 -13.43 -2.52
C ASP A 64 12.38 -13.04 -2.03
N ILE A 65 12.67 -11.75 -1.89
CA ILE A 65 13.93 -11.24 -1.32
C ILE A 65 14.08 -11.66 0.15
N LEU A 66 13.00 -11.59 0.94
CA LEU A 66 13.01 -11.99 2.34
C LEU A 66 13.30 -13.48 2.50
N MET A 67 12.68 -14.32 1.67
CA MET A 67 12.92 -15.77 1.67
C MET A 67 14.34 -16.11 1.24
N ALA A 68 14.87 -15.42 0.21
CA ALA A 68 16.26 -15.58 -0.21
C ALA A 68 17.22 -15.22 0.93
N ARG A 69 17.03 -14.06 1.57
CA ARG A 69 17.83 -13.61 2.72
C ARG A 69 17.75 -14.60 3.89
N TYR A 70 16.56 -15.12 4.19
CA TYR A 70 16.37 -16.13 5.23
C TYR A 70 17.20 -17.38 4.92
N SER A 71 17.16 -17.87 3.68
CA SER A 71 17.94 -19.03 3.27
C SER A 71 19.46 -18.80 3.41
N GLU A 72 19.96 -17.61 3.10
CA GLU A 72 21.37 -17.25 3.29
C GLU A 72 21.75 -17.15 4.75
N ALA A 73 20.87 -16.59 5.59
CA ALA A 73 21.07 -16.52 7.03
C ALA A 73 21.20 -17.93 7.64
N MET A 74 20.37 -18.87 7.20
CA MET A 74 20.43 -20.27 7.64
C MET A 74 21.69 -21.00 7.18
N LYS A 75 22.32 -20.56 6.08
CA LYS A 75 23.62 -21.06 5.61
C LYS A 75 24.82 -20.49 6.38
N GLY A 76 24.60 -19.60 7.36
CA GLY A 76 25.66 -19.01 8.18
C GLY A 76 26.13 -17.63 7.72
N ASN A 77 25.43 -16.97 6.78
CA ASN A 77 25.75 -15.57 6.43
C ASN A 77 25.38 -14.64 7.60
N VAL A 78 26.39 -14.23 8.39
CA VAL A 78 26.23 -13.37 9.57
C VAL A 78 25.58 -12.03 9.24
N THR A 79 25.89 -11.44 8.09
CA THR A 79 25.27 -10.17 7.67
C THR A 79 23.77 -10.33 7.44
N ALA A 80 23.35 -11.43 6.80
CA ALA A 80 21.93 -11.76 6.61
C ALA A 80 21.23 -12.04 7.95
N GLN A 81 21.89 -12.77 8.86
CA GLN A 81 21.37 -13.03 10.22
C GLN A 81 21.14 -11.73 10.99
N ASN A 82 22.13 -10.83 11.03
CA ASN A 82 22.03 -9.55 11.72
C ASN A 82 20.89 -8.70 11.16
N LYS A 83 20.77 -8.60 9.82
CA LYS A 83 19.69 -7.86 9.17
C LYS A 83 18.30 -8.43 9.49
N MET A 84 18.17 -9.76 9.59
CA MET A 84 16.90 -10.38 9.99
C MET A 84 16.55 -10.07 11.45
N LEU A 85 17.53 -10.13 12.37
CA LEU A 85 17.31 -9.77 13.77
C LEU A 85 16.92 -8.31 13.96
N GLU A 86 17.56 -7.39 13.24
CA GLU A 86 17.20 -5.96 13.20
C GLU A 86 15.74 -5.77 12.79
N GLN A 87 15.30 -6.45 11.72
CA GLN A 87 13.94 -6.36 11.20
C GLN A 87 12.90 -6.89 12.20
N VAL A 88 13.15 -8.05 12.81
CA VAL A 88 12.26 -8.62 13.85
C VAL A 88 12.21 -7.72 15.09
N GLY A 89 13.34 -7.14 15.49
CA GLY A 89 13.41 -6.17 16.58
C GLY A 89 12.59 -4.91 16.29
N ALA A 90 12.64 -4.41 15.06
CA ALA A 90 11.87 -3.24 14.63
C ALA A 90 10.35 -3.48 14.68
N VAL A 91 9.86 -4.64 14.22
CA VAL A 91 8.43 -4.99 14.29
C VAL A 91 7.94 -5.01 15.73
N LYS A 92 8.67 -5.67 16.63
CA LYS A 92 8.36 -5.69 18.07
C LYS A 92 8.33 -4.29 18.69
N ALA A 93 9.19 -3.39 18.22
CA ALA A 93 9.22 -2.00 18.70
C ALA A 93 8.03 -1.18 18.18
N GLN A 94 7.57 -1.42 16.95
CA GLN A 94 6.40 -0.76 16.37
C GLN A 94 5.10 -1.19 17.05
N GLU A 95 4.92 -2.48 17.34
CA GLU A 95 3.75 -2.98 18.09
C GLU A 95 3.63 -2.30 19.46
N LYS A 96 4.75 -2.08 20.15
CA LYS A 96 4.79 -1.35 21.43
C LYS A 96 4.45 0.13 21.30
N ARG A 97 4.51 0.71 20.09
CA ARG A 97 4.24 2.12 19.79
C ARG A 97 2.83 2.36 19.21
N ALA A 98 1.90 1.40 19.37
CA ALA A 98 0.49 1.54 19.02
C ALA A 98 -0.10 2.90 19.48
N PRO A 99 -1.08 3.45 18.74
CA PRO A 99 -1.28 4.90 18.65
C PRO A 99 -1.59 5.52 20.01
N LYS A 100 -0.86 6.58 20.36
CA LYS A 100 -1.27 7.47 21.46
C LYS A 100 -2.70 7.92 21.19
N PRO A 101 -3.61 7.88 22.18
CA PRO A 101 -4.97 8.36 21.98
C PRO A 101 -4.93 9.78 21.42
N GLU A 102 -5.75 10.04 20.41
CA GLU A 102 -5.88 11.37 19.82
C GLU A 102 -6.17 12.36 20.95
N LYS A 103 -5.22 13.27 21.20
CA LYS A 103 -5.41 14.31 22.19
C LYS A 103 -6.49 15.23 21.65
N MET A 104 -7.70 15.10 22.19
CA MET A 104 -8.83 15.98 21.89
C MET A 104 -8.32 17.43 22.02
N GLY A 105 -8.53 18.24 20.99
CA GLY A 105 -8.00 19.60 20.97
C GLY A 105 -8.54 20.36 22.18
N LYS A 106 -7.68 21.11 22.89
CA LYS A 106 -8.05 21.85 24.12
C LYS A 106 -9.39 22.60 24.01
N LYS A 107 -9.74 23.08 22.81
CA LYS A 107 -11.00 23.77 22.50
C LYS A 107 -12.24 22.86 22.53
N GLN A 108 -12.15 21.61 22.06
CA GLN A 108 -13.25 20.65 22.11
C GLN A 108 -13.49 20.16 23.55
N GLU A 109 -12.40 19.90 24.27
CA GLU A 109 -12.44 19.52 25.69
C GLU A 109 -13.07 20.63 26.55
N GLN A 110 -12.71 21.89 26.30
CA GLN A 110 -13.33 23.05 26.94
C GLN A 110 -14.82 23.20 26.60
N LYS A 111 -15.23 22.95 25.35
CA LYS A 111 -16.66 23.00 24.97
C LYS A 111 -17.46 21.90 25.65
N LEU A 112 -16.95 20.68 25.70
CA LEU A 112 -17.60 19.58 26.40
C LEU A 112 -17.70 19.84 27.91
N ALA A 113 -16.65 20.40 28.51
CA ALA A 113 -16.67 20.84 29.90
C ALA A 113 -17.68 21.97 30.14
N ALA A 114 -17.82 22.91 29.21
CA ALA A 114 -18.81 23.99 29.29
C ALA A 114 -20.25 23.49 29.09
N HIS A 115 -20.45 22.37 28.40
CA HIS A 115 -21.77 21.73 28.31
C HIS A 115 -22.12 20.89 29.55
N SER A 116 -21.14 20.47 30.34
CA SER A 116 -21.36 19.67 31.55
C SER A 116 -21.50 20.50 32.84
N VAL A 117 -21.35 21.83 32.79
CA VAL A 117 -21.62 22.71 33.95
C VAL A 117 -23.12 22.88 34.17
N GLY A 118 -23.59 22.50 35.36
CA GLY A 118 -24.99 22.65 35.80
C GLY A 118 -25.18 23.69 36.91
N GLY A 119 -26.43 23.84 37.39
CA GLY A 119 -26.77 24.72 38.51
C GLY A 119 -26.75 26.21 38.14
N ARG A 120 -26.09 27.04 38.96
CA ARG A 120 -26.03 28.51 38.78
C ARG A 120 -25.40 28.97 37.47
N PHE A 121 -24.66 28.10 36.78
CA PHE A 121 -23.98 28.38 35.52
C PHE A 121 -24.55 27.57 34.33
N ALA A 122 -25.72 26.94 34.49
CA ALA A 122 -26.35 26.19 33.43
C ALA A 122 -26.76 27.12 32.27
N THR A 123 -26.64 26.64 31.03
CA THR A 123 -27.09 27.41 29.87
C THR A 123 -28.62 27.58 29.89
N PRO A 124 -29.14 28.78 29.61
CA PRO A 124 -30.58 29.03 29.63
C PRO A 124 -31.30 28.21 28.56
N SER A 125 -32.50 27.74 28.87
CA SER A 125 -33.38 27.06 27.91
C SER A 125 -33.69 27.99 26.73
N ALA A 126 -33.69 27.44 25.53
CA ALA A 126 -34.13 28.16 24.35
C ALA A 126 -35.58 28.66 24.52
N PRO A 127 -35.92 29.85 23.99
CA PRO A 127 -37.28 30.37 24.04
C PRO A 127 -38.24 29.48 23.24
N LYS A 128 -39.41 29.20 23.80
CA LYS A 128 -40.46 28.44 23.09
C LYS A 128 -41.08 29.34 22.02
N LEU A 129 -40.91 28.97 20.76
CA LEU A 129 -41.64 29.59 19.66
C LEU A 129 -43.07 29.06 19.68
N ILE A 130 -44.02 29.91 20.06
CA ILE A 130 -45.45 29.65 19.89
C ILE A 130 -45.81 30.22 18.52
N VAL A 131 -45.89 29.36 17.51
CA VAL A 131 -46.46 29.72 16.20
C VAL A 131 -47.80 29.00 16.11
N SER A 132 -48.88 29.74 16.36
CA SER A 132 -50.23 29.32 16.00
C SER A 132 -50.45 29.74 14.54
N ASN A 133 -50.39 28.79 13.61
CA ASN A 133 -50.90 28.99 12.26
C ASN A 133 -52.20 28.21 12.14
N ASP A 134 -53.32 28.94 12.24
CA ASP A 134 -54.62 28.55 11.69
C ASP A 134 -54.68 28.88 10.19
#